data_AF-A6RGH9-F1
#
_entry.id   AF-A6RGH9-F1
#
_cell.length_a   1.000
_cell.length_b   1.000
_cell.length_c   1.000
_cell.angle_alpha   90.00
_cell.angle_beta   90.00
_cell.angle_gamma   90.00
#
_symmetry.space_group_name_H-M   'P 1'
#
loop_
_entity.id
_entity.type
_entity.pdbx_description
1 polymer ?
#
loop_
_entity_poly.entity_id
_entity_poly.type
_entity_poly.pdbx_seq_one_letter_code
_entity_poly.pdbx_strand_id
1 'polypeptide(L)'
;MGKTSLTLSIAGCFGLDIYTINLSSIDNNDLRNLFANLSGHCVILLEDVEIVNSSSPEMASLTTLLDVVDGVEDGQVLIMTTCHVKLVDSALLQASRVDVKTEFCLADKETIARLFWFAFEQKAADPLAHEFTSKVSELEFSPAEILSFLIENRRSPKEAVDNVAA
;
A
#
# COMPACT_ATOMS: atom_id res chain seq x y z
N MET A 1 6.14 -0.87 -2.83
CA MET A 1 4.85 -1.59 -2.96
C MET A 1 3.64 -0.67 -3.15
N GLY A 2 3.58 0.55 -2.59
CA GLY A 2 2.51 1.50 -2.95
C GLY A 2 1.19 1.37 -2.16
N LYS A 3 1.20 0.70 -1.00
CA LYS A 3 0.03 0.55 -0.11
C LYS A 3 -0.57 1.91 0.27
N THR A 4 0.25 2.80 0.84
CA THR A 4 -0.13 4.18 1.21
C THR A 4 -0.53 5.03 -0.01
N SER A 5 0.14 4.84 -1.15
CA SER A 5 -0.20 5.55 -2.40
C SER A 5 -1.59 5.17 -2.93
N LEU A 6 -1.98 3.90 -2.82
CA LEU A 6 -3.34 3.46 -3.18
C LEU A 6 -4.38 4.15 -2.28
N THR A 7 -4.15 4.19 -0.97
CA THR A 7 -5.04 4.87 -0.01
C THR A 7 -5.23 6.35 -0.36
N LEU A 8 -4.14 7.06 -0.64
CA LEU A 8 -4.18 8.46 -1.06
C LEU A 8 -4.96 8.65 -2.36
N SER A 9 -4.79 7.73 -3.31
CA SER A 9 -5.50 7.76 -4.59
C SER A 9 -7.01 7.52 -4.42
N ILE A 10 -7.40 6.62 -3.51
CA ILE A 10 -8.81 6.38 -3.17
C ILE A 10 -9.42 7.66 -2.58
N ALA A 11 -8.80 8.24 -1.54
CA ALA A 11 -9.29 9.46 -0.92
C ALA A 11 -9.43 10.60 -1.94
N GLY A 12 -8.41 10.81 -2.79
CA GLY A 12 -8.43 11.84 -3.84
C GLY A 12 -9.49 11.60 -4.91
N CYS A 13 -9.73 10.36 -5.32
CA CYS A 13 -10.75 10.01 -6.31
C CYS A 13 -12.17 10.33 -5.83
N PHE A 14 -12.44 10.11 -4.53
CA PHE A 14 -13.74 10.35 -3.92
C PHE A 14 -13.87 11.73 -3.26
N GLY A 15 -12.82 12.55 -3.26
CA GLY A 15 -12.81 13.86 -2.61
C GLY A 15 -12.99 13.79 -1.09
N LEU A 16 -12.50 12.72 -0.47
CA LEU A 16 -12.59 12.51 0.98
C LEU A 16 -11.34 13.03 1.68
N ASP A 17 -11.53 13.58 2.88
CA ASP A 17 -10.41 13.88 3.77
C ASP A 17 -9.70 12.59 4.18
N ILE A 18 -8.37 12.65 4.32
CA ILE A 18 -7.55 11.51 4.73
C ILE A 18 -6.80 11.79 6.03
N TYR A 19 -6.94 10.88 6.99
CA TYR A 19 -6.26 10.92 8.28
C TYR A 19 -5.25 9.79 8.36
N THR A 20 -3.97 10.11 8.21
CA THR A 20 -2.87 9.14 8.36
C THR A 20 -2.40 9.09 9.81
N ILE A 21 -2.41 7.90 10.39
CA ILE A 21 -2.05 7.65 11.78
C ILE A 21 -0.90 6.65 11.80
N ASN A 22 0.22 7.08 12.36
CA ASN A 22 1.37 6.23 12.61
C ASN A 22 1.28 5.64 14.03
N LEU A 23 1.09 4.33 14.12
CA LEU A 23 0.91 3.63 15.40
C LEU A 23 2.19 3.56 16.25
N SER A 24 3.36 3.81 15.65
CA SER A 24 4.64 3.83 16.37
C SER A 24 4.85 5.07 17.24
N SER A 25 4.08 6.13 17.01
CA SER A 25 4.29 7.45 17.64
C SER A 25 3.08 7.97 18.42
N ILE A 26 2.03 7.15 18.57
CA ILE A 26 0.78 7.55 19.24
C ILE A 26 0.50 6.63 20.43
N ASP A 27 0.04 7.22 21.53
CA ASP A 27 -0.36 6.48 22.72
C ASP A 27 -1.85 6.09 22.68
N ASN A 28 -2.31 5.39 23.72
CA ASN A 28 -3.70 4.93 23.81
C ASN A 28 -4.72 6.08 23.95
N ASN A 29 -4.36 7.16 24.64
CA ASN A 29 -5.28 8.27 24.92
C ASN A 29 -5.44 9.13 23.68
N ASP A 30 -4.32 9.47 23.03
CA ASP A 30 -4.30 10.26 21.81
C ASP A 30 -5.01 9.53 20.67
N LEU A 31 -4.83 8.22 20.54
CA LEU A 31 -5.55 7.42 19.54
C LEU A 31 -7.07 7.46 19.76
N ARG A 32 -7.54 7.29 21.00
CA ARG A 32 -8.98 7.37 21.33
C ARG A 32 -9.54 8.77 21.07
N ASN A 33 -8.81 9.81 21.50
CA ASN A 33 -9.21 11.19 21.31
C ASN A 33 -9.28 11.55 19.82
N LEU A 34 -8.34 11.05 19.02
CA LEU A 34 -8.34 11.27 17.58
C LEU A 34 -9.61 10.67 16.96
N PHE A 35 -9.88 9.39 17.20
CA PHE A 35 -11.06 8.72 16.64
C PHE A 35 -12.38 9.35 17.10
N ALA A 36 -12.47 9.82 18.35
CA ALA A 36 -13.66 10.50 18.85
C ALA A 36 -13.95 11.85 18.17
N ASN A 37 -12.96 12.45 17.51
CA ASN A 37 -13.08 13.76 16.84
C ASN A 37 -12.98 13.68 15.31
N LEU A 38 -12.94 12.47 14.73
CA LEU A 38 -12.89 12.31 13.28
C LEU A 38 -14.20 12.75 12.61
N SER A 39 -14.10 13.28 11.40
CA SER A 39 -15.27 13.60 10.59
C SER A 39 -16.04 12.32 10.21
N GLY A 40 -17.35 12.42 9.99
CA GLY A 40 -18.16 11.29 9.51
C GLY A 40 -17.94 10.90 8.05
N HIS A 41 -17.10 11.61 7.29
CA HIS A 41 -16.89 11.39 5.85
C HIS A 41 -15.40 11.47 5.49
N CYS A 42 -14.63 10.45 5.87
CA CYS A 42 -13.19 10.43 5.64
C CYS A 42 -12.62 9.03 5.44
N VAL A 43 -11.39 9.00 4.92
CA VAL A 43 -10.54 7.81 4.90
C VAL A 43 -9.58 7.89 6.09
N ILE A 44 -9.51 6.83 6.88
CA ILE A 44 -8.59 6.70 8.01
C ILE A 44 -7.54 5.69 7.60
N LEU A 45 -6.27 6.07 7.62
CA LEU A 45 -5.15 5.21 7.29
C LEU A 45 -4.34 4.90 8.55
N LEU A 46 -4.34 3.65 8.97
CA LEU A 46 -3.48 3.14 10.02
C LEU A 46 -2.25 2.48 9.38
N GLU A 47 -1.07 3.02 9.67
CA GLU A 47 0.20 2.47 9.14
C GLU A 47 0.85 1.50 10.12
N ASP A 48 1.44 0.44 9.56
CA ASP A 48 2.26 -0.57 10.24
C ASP A 48 1.58 -1.19 11.48
N VAL A 49 0.35 -1.70 11.28
CA VAL A 49 -0.49 -2.25 12.37
C VAL A 49 0.12 -3.44 13.10
N GLU A 50 1.16 -4.09 12.57
CA GLU A 50 1.92 -5.11 13.30
C GLU A 50 2.60 -4.58 14.58
N ILE A 51 2.86 -3.28 14.68
CA ILE A 51 3.67 -2.72 15.75
C ILE A 51 3.02 -2.83 17.13
N VAL A 52 1.67 -2.83 17.19
CA VAL A 52 0.91 -2.88 18.45
C VAL A 52 1.14 -4.18 19.23
N ASN A 53 1.65 -5.22 18.58
CA ASN A 53 1.97 -6.50 19.20
C ASN A 53 3.31 -6.51 19.95
N SER A 54 4.14 -5.49 19.75
CA SER A 54 5.43 -5.32 20.44
C SER A 54 5.36 -4.47 21.71
N SER A 55 4.15 -4.00 22.06
CA SER A 55 3.73 -3.30 23.28
C SER A 55 4.85 -2.74 24.18
N SER A 56 5.30 -1.52 23.89
CA SER A 56 5.81 -0.65 24.95
C SER A 56 4.61 0.02 25.66
N PRO A 57 4.69 0.34 26.96
CA PRO A 57 3.62 1.02 27.67
C PRO A 57 3.32 2.44 27.16
N GLU A 58 4.22 3.01 26.36
CA GLU A 58 4.11 4.37 25.80
C GLU A 58 3.39 4.39 24.44
N MET A 59 3.12 3.23 23.84
CA MET A 59 2.49 3.11 22.52
C MET A 59 1.04 2.62 22.60
N ALA A 60 0.29 2.83 21.51
CA ALA A 60 -1.03 2.26 21.33
C ALA A 60 -1.00 0.73 21.47
N SER A 61 -1.86 0.23 22.35
CA SER A 61 -2.03 -1.20 22.59
C SER A 61 -2.98 -1.83 21.56
N LEU A 62 -2.85 -3.14 21.36
CA LEU A 62 -3.78 -3.91 20.54
C LEU A 62 -5.24 -3.69 21.00
N THR A 63 -5.50 -3.72 22.31
CA THR A 63 -6.86 -3.54 22.85
C THR A 63 -7.47 -2.21 22.45
N THR A 64 -6.72 -1.11 22.60
CA THR A 64 -7.21 0.20 22.15
C THR A 64 -7.40 0.26 20.64
N LEU A 65 -6.53 -0.39 19.88
CA LEU A 65 -6.69 -0.46 18.43
C LEU A 65 -7.97 -1.23 18.04
N LEU A 66 -8.28 -2.34 18.71
CA LEU A 66 -9.52 -3.08 18.48
C LEU A 66 -10.75 -2.22 18.79
N ASP A 67 -10.73 -1.49 19.91
CA ASP A 67 -11.84 -0.62 20.30
C ASP A 67 -12.11 0.47 19.26
N VAL A 68 -11.06 1.09 18.69
CA VAL A 68 -11.25 2.16 17.68
C VAL A 68 -11.67 1.60 16.33
N VAL A 69 -11.24 0.39 15.96
CA VAL A 69 -11.69 -0.31 14.75
C VAL A 69 -13.18 -0.65 14.87
N ASP A 70 -13.62 -1.13 16.03
CA ASP A 70 -15.03 -1.44 16.29
C ASP A 70 -15.92 -0.18 16.37
N GLY A 71 -15.31 0.99 16.60
CA GLY A 71 -15.98 2.29 16.66
C GLY A 71 -16.05 3.06 15.34
N VAL A 72 -15.57 2.50 14.22
CA VAL A 72 -15.65 3.14 12.90
C VAL A 72 -17.12 3.26 12.48
N GLU A 73 -17.56 4.46 12.15
CA GLU A 73 -18.95 4.77 11.83
C GLU A 73 -19.24 4.77 10.31
N ASP A 74 -20.53 4.79 9.96
CA ASP A 74 -20.99 4.95 8.59
C ASP A 74 -20.41 6.22 7.95
N GLY A 75 -19.89 6.08 6.73
CA GLY A 75 -19.25 7.17 5.98
C GLY A 75 -17.74 7.28 6.21
N GLN A 76 -17.18 6.52 7.15
CA GLN A 76 -15.74 6.38 7.32
C GLN A 76 -15.22 5.12 6.63
N VAL A 77 -14.06 5.23 5.98
CA VAL A 77 -13.36 4.07 5.41
C VAL A 77 -12.04 3.88 6.15
N LEU A 78 -11.92 2.81 6.93
CA LEU A 78 -10.68 2.45 7.60
C LEU A 78 -9.82 1.56 6.69
N ILE A 79 -8.59 1.99 6.45
CA ILE A 79 -7.57 1.23 5.72
C ILE A 79 -6.39 0.98 6.65
N MET A 80 -6.01 -0.28 6.79
CA MET A 80 -4.83 -0.69 7.55
C MET A 80 -3.73 -1.17 6.59
N THR A 81 -2.50 -0.73 6.81
CA THR A 81 -1.33 -1.24 6.07
C THR A 81 -0.42 -2.04 6.98
N THR A 82 0.23 -3.03 6.39
CA THR A 82 1.24 -3.86 7.06
C THR A 82 2.24 -4.37 6.04
N CYS A 83 3.50 -4.48 6.45
CA CYS A 83 4.51 -5.18 5.66
C CYS A 83 4.57 -6.67 6.03
N HIS A 84 4.08 -7.05 7.21
CA HIS A 84 4.21 -8.39 7.76
C HIS A 84 2.86 -8.91 8.29
N VAL A 85 1.98 -9.35 7.38
CA VAL A 85 0.65 -9.85 7.75
C VAL A 85 0.67 -10.96 8.81
N LYS A 86 1.75 -11.76 8.86
CA LYS A 86 1.95 -12.83 9.87
C LYS A 86 2.15 -12.31 11.29
N LEU A 87 2.55 -11.05 11.44
CA LEU A 87 2.73 -10.38 12.72
C LEU A 87 1.50 -9.60 13.14
N VAL A 88 0.46 -9.51 12.31
CA VAL A 88 -0.80 -8.83 12.67
C VAL A 88 -1.65 -9.77 13.51
N ASP A 89 -2.22 -9.24 14.60
CA ASP A 89 -3.08 -10.04 15.46
C ASP A 89 -4.32 -10.53 14.70
N SER A 90 -4.65 -11.81 14.86
CA SER A 90 -5.80 -12.44 14.20
C SER A 90 -7.13 -11.76 14.53
N ALA A 91 -7.26 -11.12 15.70
CA ALA A 91 -8.44 -10.37 16.11
C ALA A 91 -8.69 -9.15 15.21
N LEU A 92 -7.63 -8.50 14.68
CA LEU A 92 -7.78 -7.42 13.70
C LEU A 92 -8.23 -7.95 12.33
N LEU A 93 -7.83 -9.17 11.98
CA LEU A 93 -8.08 -9.76 10.66
C LEU A 93 -9.42 -10.51 10.55
N GLN A 94 -10.26 -10.43 11.60
CA GLN A 94 -11.57 -11.06 11.63
C GLN A 94 -12.52 -10.44 10.60
N ALA A 95 -13.41 -11.26 10.04
CA ALA A 95 -14.35 -10.84 9.01
C ALA A 95 -15.37 -9.79 9.48
N SER A 96 -15.52 -9.58 10.79
CA SER A 96 -16.34 -8.49 11.35
C SER A 96 -15.65 -7.12 11.32
N ARG A 97 -14.33 -7.07 11.08
CA ARG A 97 -13.51 -5.85 11.11
C ARG A 97 -12.81 -5.56 9.79
N VAL A 98 -12.60 -6.59 8.96
CA VAL A 98 -11.91 -6.49 7.68
C VAL A 98 -12.73 -7.18 6.61
N ASP A 99 -13.37 -6.37 5.77
CA ASP A 99 -14.17 -6.84 4.63
C ASP A 99 -13.30 -7.20 3.42
N VAL A 100 -12.25 -6.40 3.18
CA VAL A 100 -11.40 -6.52 1.98
C VAL A 100 -9.94 -6.64 2.37
N LYS A 101 -9.25 -7.61 1.74
CA LYS A 101 -7.80 -7.82 1.87
C LYS A 101 -7.16 -7.71 0.50
N THR A 102 -6.14 -6.86 0.38
CA THR A 102 -5.38 -6.68 -0.85
C THR A 102 -3.90 -6.90 -0.58
N GLU A 103 -3.32 -7.85 -1.30
CA GLU A 103 -1.89 -8.13 -1.23
C GLU A 103 -1.16 -7.34 -2.32
N PHE A 104 -0.01 -6.77 -1.96
CA PHE A 104 0.89 -6.11 -2.89
C PHE A 104 2.11 -6.99 -3.07
N CYS A 105 2.30 -7.49 -4.29
CA CYS A 105 3.35 -8.44 -4.64
C CYS A 105 4.46 -7.77 -5.44
N LEU A 106 5.64 -8.40 -5.43
CA LEU A 106 6.70 -8.15 -6.41
C LEU A 106 6.18 -8.41 -7.83
N ALA A 107 6.76 -7.74 -8.80
CA ALA A 107 6.25 -7.75 -10.16
C ALA A 107 6.48 -9.11 -10.83
N ASP A 108 5.38 -9.72 -11.28
CA ASP A 108 5.41 -10.87 -12.18
C ASP A 108 5.62 -10.42 -13.63
N LYS A 109 5.84 -11.37 -14.55
CA LYS A 109 6.07 -11.05 -15.97
C LYS A 109 4.94 -10.20 -16.58
N GLU A 110 3.69 -10.44 -16.17
CA GLU A 110 2.54 -9.67 -16.63
C GLU A 110 2.61 -8.21 -16.16
N THR A 111 2.90 -7.99 -14.88
CA THR A 111 3.07 -6.66 -14.28
C THR A 111 4.23 -5.92 -14.93
N ILE A 112 5.37 -6.58 -15.12
CA ILE A 112 6.55 -6.01 -15.81
C ILE A 112 6.17 -5.52 -17.21
N ALA A 113 5.48 -6.35 -18.00
CA ALA A 113 5.06 -5.98 -19.35
C ALA A 113 4.06 -4.82 -19.36
N ARG A 114 3.10 -4.82 -18.42
CA ARG A 114 2.12 -3.73 -18.25
C ARG A 114 2.78 -2.41 -17.87
N LEU A 115 3.80 -2.43 -17.01
CA LEU A 115 4.55 -1.23 -16.63
C LEU A 115 5.35 -0.66 -17.80
N PHE A 116 5.98 -1.53 -18.60
CA PHE A 116 6.68 -1.10 -19.82
C PHE A 116 5.71 -0.44 -20.80
N TRP A 117 4.54 -1.04 -21.02
CA TRP A 117 3.48 -0.43 -21.81
C TRP A 117 3.11 0.94 -21.24
N PHE A 118 2.77 1.00 -19.95
CA PHE A 118 2.35 2.25 -19.31
C PHE A 118 3.40 3.38 -19.47
N ALA A 119 4.69 3.07 -19.36
CA ALA A 119 5.75 4.07 -19.44
C ALA A 119 5.95 4.66 -20.86
N PHE A 120 5.76 3.84 -21.89
CA PHE A 120 6.09 4.17 -23.29
C PHE A 120 4.90 4.18 -24.25
N GLU A 121 3.68 3.94 -23.76
CA GLU A 121 2.44 3.80 -24.55
C GLU A 121 2.52 2.72 -25.65
N GLN A 122 3.43 1.74 -25.51
CA GLN A 122 3.60 0.61 -26.44
C GLN A 122 2.87 -0.64 -25.96
N LYS A 123 2.08 -1.28 -26.83
CA LYS A 123 1.31 -2.48 -26.46
C LYS A 123 2.23 -3.59 -25.93
N ALA A 124 1.73 -4.40 -25.00
CA ALA A 124 2.48 -5.55 -24.45
C ALA A 124 2.92 -6.59 -25.50
N ALA A 125 2.31 -6.61 -26.69
CA ALA A 125 2.72 -7.46 -27.81
C ALA A 125 3.92 -6.90 -28.60
N ASP A 126 4.44 -5.73 -28.22
CA ASP A 126 5.63 -5.14 -28.82
C ASP A 126 6.86 -6.02 -28.54
N PRO A 127 7.71 -6.33 -29.54
CA PRO A 127 8.94 -7.08 -29.34
C PRO A 127 9.83 -6.54 -28.22
N LEU A 128 9.89 -5.22 -28.04
CA LEU A 128 10.69 -4.59 -26.99
C LEU A 128 10.10 -4.84 -25.60
N ALA A 129 8.78 -4.85 -25.47
CA ALA A 129 8.12 -5.18 -24.21
C ALA A 129 8.41 -6.63 -23.81
N HIS A 130 8.35 -7.57 -24.77
CA HIS A 130 8.72 -8.96 -24.54
C HIS A 130 10.20 -9.10 -24.17
N GLU A 131 11.09 -8.41 -24.88
CA GLU A 131 12.53 -8.44 -24.59
C GLU A 131 12.82 -7.90 -23.18
N PHE A 132 12.27 -6.74 -22.83
CA PHE A 132 12.39 -6.16 -21.50
C PHE A 132 11.88 -7.13 -20.41
N THR A 133 10.67 -7.65 -20.57
CA THR A 133 10.08 -8.61 -19.65
C THR A 133 10.90 -9.90 -19.54
N SER A 134 11.61 -10.31 -20.60
CA SER A 134 12.50 -11.47 -20.55
C SER A 134 13.79 -11.22 -19.76
N LYS A 135 14.35 -10.00 -19.83
CA LYS A 135 15.59 -9.62 -19.13
C LYS A 135 15.38 -9.31 -17.64
N VAL A 136 14.23 -8.76 -17.27
CA VAL A 136 13.93 -8.44 -15.87
C VAL A 136 13.55 -9.72 -15.12
N SER A 137 14.23 -10.00 -14.01
CA SER A 137 13.87 -11.09 -13.11
C SER A 137 12.46 -10.96 -12.56
N GLU A 138 11.72 -12.07 -12.59
CA GLU A 138 10.37 -12.14 -12.03
C GLU A 138 10.41 -12.25 -10.51
N LEU A 139 9.47 -11.57 -9.84
CA LEU A 139 9.33 -11.56 -8.38
C LEU A 139 10.58 -11.07 -7.64
N GLU A 140 11.40 -10.25 -8.27
CA GLU A 140 12.58 -9.62 -7.63
C GLU A 140 12.31 -8.17 -7.25
N PHE A 141 11.70 -7.39 -8.16
CA PHE A 141 11.51 -5.95 -7.99
C PHE A 141 10.03 -5.59 -7.79
N SER A 142 9.79 -4.53 -7.04
CA SER A 142 8.46 -3.94 -6.92
C SER A 142 8.02 -3.22 -8.20
N PRO A 143 6.71 -3.10 -8.45
CA PRO A 143 6.21 -2.29 -9.55
C PRO A 143 6.73 -0.84 -9.56
N ALA A 144 6.97 -0.28 -8.36
CA ALA A 144 7.50 1.08 -8.22
C ALA A 144 8.97 1.18 -8.64
N GLU A 145 9.81 0.21 -8.28
CA GLU A 145 11.23 0.19 -8.68
C GLU A 145 11.37 0.06 -10.20
N ILE A 146 10.59 -0.84 -10.81
CA ILE A 146 10.56 -1.02 -12.26
C ILE A 146 10.07 0.25 -12.95
N LEU A 147 8.99 0.87 -12.45
CA LEU A 147 8.47 2.10 -13.03
C LEU A 147 9.48 3.26 -12.91
N SER A 148 10.17 3.39 -11.78
CA SER A 148 11.23 4.40 -11.61
C SER A 148 12.35 4.20 -12.63
N PHE A 149 12.83 2.96 -12.80
CA PHE A 149 13.83 2.64 -13.84
C PHE A 149 13.34 3.00 -15.24
N LEU A 150 12.08 2.71 -15.57
CA LEU A 150 11.49 3.05 -16.88
C LEU A 150 11.37 4.57 -17.07
N ILE A 151 11.08 5.33 -16.01
CA ILE A 151 11.01 6.79 -16.03
C ILE A 151 12.41 7.40 -16.23
N GLU A 152 13.44 6.85 -15.60
CA GLU A 152 14.83 7.27 -15.80
C GLU A 152 15.28 7.06 -17.26
N ASN A 153 14.78 6.00 -17.90
CA ASN A 153 15.06 5.65 -19.29
C ASN A 153 13.94 6.07 -20.27
N ARG A 154 13.05 7.01 -19.89
CA ARG A 154 11.82 7.32 -20.64
C ARG A 154 12.03 7.88 -22.05
N ARG A 155 13.27 8.28 -22.37
CA ARG A 155 13.63 8.84 -23.69
C ARG A 155 13.51 7.82 -24.82
N SER A 156 13.80 6.54 -24.52
CA SER A 156 13.80 5.50 -25.54
C SER A 156 13.46 4.14 -24.92
N PRO A 157 12.44 3.43 -25.46
CA PRO A 157 12.10 2.09 -25.01
C PRO A 157 13.26 1.10 -25.22
N LYS A 158 14.03 1.29 -26.30
CA LYS A 158 15.20 0.45 -26.60
C LYS A 158 16.32 0.67 -25.60
N GLU A 159 16.58 1.92 -25.23
CA GLU A 159 17.59 2.25 -24.22
C GLU A 159 17.23 1.63 -22.86
N ALA A 160 15.96 1.64 -22.47
CA ALA A 160 15.50 0.95 -21.27
C ALA A 160 15.78 -0.55 -21.32
N VAL A 161 15.60 -1.21 -22.47
CA VAL A 161 15.88 -2.64 -22.67
C VAL A 161 17.38 -2.95 -22.66
N ASP A 162 18.20 -2.05 -23.21
CA ASP A 162 19.66 -2.18 -23.26
C ASP A 162 20.30 -1.92 -21.89
N ASN A 163 19.70 -1.06 -21.06
CA ASN A 163 20.19 -0.68 -19.74
C ASN A 163 19.75 -1.64 -18.62
N VAL A 164 18.91 -2.65 -18.90
CA VAL A 164 18.70 -3.74 -17.94
C VAL A 164 20.02 -4.47 -17.80
N ALA A 165 20.68 -4.32 -16.65
CA ALA A 165 21.95 -4.97 -16.36
C ALA A 165 21.83 -6.48 -16.62
N ALA A 166 22.74 -7.02 -17.44
CA ALA A 166 22.83 -8.44 -17.74
C ALA A 166 23.27 -9.25 -16.51
#